data_AF-A0A804P8K4-F1
#
_entry.id   AF-A0A804P8K4-F1
#
_cell.length_a   1.000
_cell.length_b   1.000
_cell.length_c   1.000
_cell.angle_alpha   90.00
_cell.angle_beta   90.00
_cell.angle_gamma   90.00
#
_symmetry.space_group_name_H-M   'P 1'
#
loop_
_entity.id
_entity.type
_entity.pdbx_description
1 polymer ?
#
loop_
_entity_poly.entity_id
_entity_poly.type
_entity_poly.pdbx_seq_one_letter_code
_entity_poly.pdbx_strand_id
1 'polypeptide(L)'
;MADAQGFVKPLSDVMAKATAMTEGRRPDYFNHLKSVADSLPALAWVAFLGKDCGMSFPTAHVEESWQMAEFYNNKVLVEYRNKDPDHVEWAKALKDLYMPGLRDYVKKHYPLGPVWGPAGGAVVSQPKAAAPTPKAPAVKAPPPPAPPAAPLFSTEKSPKSSKPKEGMSAVFQEISSKPVTAGLRKVTDDMKSKNRADRSGVVSSTAPAPAAAPEKTSRAGWVVENQVGKKTLAIDDCDSRQSVYVYGCKDSVLQVNGKVNNITVDKCTKFGIVFKDVVAAFEIVNCNGVEVQCQGTSPTISIDNTSGCQLYLSKDSLGASITSAKSSEINVMVPSGGADGDWVEHALPQQYIHSFKDGQFTTSPVSHSGA
;
A
#
# COMPACT_ATOMS: atom_id res chain seq x y z
N MET A 1 -6.78 -16.84 -19.81
CA MET A 1 -7.92 -16.52 -18.94
C MET A 1 -8.85 -15.63 -19.74
N ALA A 2 -9.82 -16.21 -20.46
CA ALA A 2 -10.63 -15.43 -21.40
C ALA A 2 -11.59 -14.45 -20.71
N ASP A 3 -11.85 -14.60 -19.39
CA ASP A 3 -12.68 -13.63 -18.66
C ASP A 3 -12.38 -13.61 -17.14
N ALA A 4 -11.19 -13.14 -16.76
CA ALA A 4 -10.88 -12.89 -15.34
C ALA A 4 -11.79 -11.80 -14.75
N GLN A 5 -12.24 -10.85 -15.57
CA GLN A 5 -13.15 -9.78 -15.18
C GLN A 5 -14.55 -10.33 -14.84
N GLY A 6 -15.10 -11.23 -15.65
CA GLY A 6 -16.37 -11.90 -15.37
C GLY A 6 -16.33 -12.78 -14.13
N PHE A 7 -15.19 -13.41 -13.83
CA PHE A 7 -15.02 -14.21 -12.62
C PHE A 7 -15.12 -13.37 -11.34
N VAL A 8 -14.48 -12.20 -11.29
CA VAL A 8 -14.47 -11.33 -10.10
C VAL A 8 -15.68 -10.40 -10.01
N LYS A 9 -16.42 -10.23 -11.11
CA LYS A 9 -17.56 -9.31 -11.21
C LYS A 9 -18.57 -9.44 -10.05
N PRO A 10 -19.00 -10.65 -9.61
CA PRO A 10 -19.93 -10.76 -8.49
C PRO A 10 -19.39 -10.15 -7.19
N LEU A 11 -18.08 -10.29 -6.93
CA LEU A 11 -17.43 -9.69 -5.76
C LEU A 11 -17.39 -8.15 -5.93
N SER A 12 -16.99 -7.66 -7.09
CA SER A 12 -16.97 -6.23 -7.40
C SER A 12 -18.35 -5.57 -7.24
N ASP A 13 -19.42 -6.23 -7.68
CA ASP A 13 -20.79 -5.73 -7.55
C ASP A 13 -21.22 -5.64 -6.07
N VAL A 14 -20.80 -6.59 -5.22
CA VAL A 14 -21.07 -6.55 -3.77
C VAL A 14 -20.27 -5.45 -3.09
N MET A 15 -18.99 -5.27 -3.45
CA MET A 15 -18.15 -4.18 -2.93
C MET A 15 -18.76 -2.82 -3.26
N ALA A 16 -19.18 -2.61 -4.51
CA ALA A 16 -19.81 -1.35 -4.93
C ALA A 16 -21.10 -1.06 -4.15
N LYS A 17 -21.94 -2.08 -3.93
CA LYS A 17 -23.16 -1.93 -3.11
C LYS A 17 -22.84 -1.59 -1.65
N ALA A 18 -21.84 -2.23 -1.06
CA ALA A 18 -21.42 -1.95 0.31
C ALA A 18 -20.88 -0.52 0.44
N THR A 19 -20.07 -0.04 -0.51
CA THR A 19 -19.58 1.33 -0.55
C THR A 19 -20.73 2.33 -0.66
N ALA A 20 -21.70 2.10 -1.55
CA ALA A 20 -22.86 2.97 -1.73
C ALA A 20 -23.72 3.09 -0.45
N MET A 21 -23.80 2.05 0.39
CA MET A 21 -24.49 2.11 1.68
C MET A 21 -23.80 3.04 2.70
N THR A 22 -22.54 3.41 2.45
CA THR A 22 -21.76 4.32 3.30
C THR A 22 -21.71 5.75 2.74
N GLU A 23 -22.33 6.00 1.58
CA GLU A 23 -22.38 7.31 0.95
C GLU A 23 -23.66 8.09 1.33
N GLY A 24 -23.55 9.41 1.39
CA GLY A 24 -24.69 10.29 1.69
C GLY A 24 -24.94 10.51 3.18
N ARG A 25 -26.21 10.47 3.60
CA ARG A 25 -26.60 10.74 5.00
C ARG A 25 -26.04 9.65 5.89
N ARG A 26 -25.27 10.03 6.92
CA ARG A 26 -24.68 9.07 7.86
C ARG A 26 -25.77 8.21 8.52
N PRO A 27 -25.76 6.89 8.30
CA PRO A 27 -26.66 5.96 8.98
C PRO A 27 -26.27 5.78 10.44
N ASP A 28 -27.20 5.22 11.21
CA ASP A 28 -26.90 4.70 12.53
C ASP A 28 -25.82 3.62 12.41
N TYR A 29 -24.89 3.58 13.38
CA TYR A 29 -23.74 2.68 13.36
C TYR A 29 -22.83 2.82 12.12
N PHE A 30 -22.71 4.02 11.55
CA PHE A 30 -21.86 4.30 10.38
C PHE A 30 -20.46 3.67 10.46
N ASN A 31 -19.79 3.74 11.62
CA ASN A 31 -18.46 3.16 11.80
C ASN A 31 -18.45 1.63 11.58
N HIS A 32 -19.52 0.92 11.96
CA HIS A 32 -19.65 -0.52 11.71
C HIS A 32 -19.79 -0.81 10.22
N LEU A 33 -20.73 -0.13 9.56
CA LEU A 33 -20.98 -0.28 8.14
C LEU A 33 -19.73 0.03 7.31
N LYS A 34 -19.03 1.11 7.67
CA LYS A 34 -17.80 1.51 7.00
C LYS A 34 -16.66 0.52 7.21
N SER A 35 -16.52 -0.03 8.42
CA SER A 35 -15.53 -1.09 8.69
C SER A 35 -15.78 -2.33 7.83
N VAL A 36 -17.04 -2.73 7.65
CA VAL A 36 -17.39 -3.86 6.78
C VAL A 36 -17.10 -3.51 5.32
N ALA A 37 -17.63 -2.41 4.82
CA ALA A 37 -17.49 -2.01 3.41
C ALA A 37 -16.01 -1.89 3.00
N ASP A 38 -15.19 -1.23 3.83
CA ASP A 38 -13.77 -1.02 3.55
C ASP A 38 -12.91 -2.27 3.76
N SER A 39 -13.45 -3.32 4.40
CA SER A 39 -12.75 -4.60 4.56
C SER A 39 -12.89 -5.52 3.34
N LEU A 40 -13.97 -5.38 2.57
CA LEU A 40 -14.27 -6.27 1.43
C LEU A 40 -13.20 -6.28 0.33
N PRO A 41 -12.48 -5.18 0.02
CA PRO A 41 -11.38 -5.19 -0.94
C PRO A 41 -10.29 -6.24 -0.62
N ALA A 42 -10.12 -6.61 0.65
CA ALA A 42 -9.18 -7.67 1.02
C ALA A 42 -9.50 -9.00 0.34
N LEU A 43 -10.77 -9.30 0.07
CA LEU A 43 -11.23 -10.52 -0.60
C LEU A 43 -10.82 -10.61 -2.07
N ALA A 44 -10.42 -9.49 -2.69
CA ALA A 44 -9.97 -9.45 -4.07
C ALA A 44 -8.59 -10.10 -4.30
N TRP A 45 -7.90 -10.57 -3.25
CA TRP A 45 -6.62 -11.28 -3.36
C TRP A 45 -6.67 -12.48 -4.31
N VAL A 46 -7.84 -13.12 -4.47
CA VAL A 46 -8.04 -14.24 -5.41
C VAL A 46 -7.85 -13.85 -6.87
N ALA A 47 -7.95 -12.55 -7.18
CA ALA A 47 -7.72 -12.04 -8.52
C ALA A 47 -6.22 -11.98 -8.88
N PHE A 48 -5.30 -12.29 -7.95
CA PHE A 48 -3.86 -12.28 -8.23
C PHE A 48 -3.49 -13.30 -9.31
N LEU A 49 -3.01 -12.79 -10.45
CA LEU A 49 -2.59 -13.58 -11.61
C LEU A 49 -1.07 -13.62 -11.81
N GLY A 50 -0.31 -13.22 -10.78
CA GLY A 50 1.14 -13.11 -10.84
C GLY A 50 1.63 -11.68 -10.59
N LYS A 51 2.94 -11.50 -10.48
CA LYS A 51 3.55 -10.22 -10.08
C LYS A 51 3.24 -9.07 -11.03
N ASP A 52 2.97 -9.37 -12.30
CA ASP A 52 2.75 -8.37 -13.34
C ASP A 52 1.27 -7.94 -13.47
N CYS A 53 0.36 -8.51 -12.65
CA CYS A 53 -1.08 -8.20 -12.71
C CYS A 53 -1.48 -6.89 -12.02
N GLY A 54 -0.51 -6.15 -11.46
CA GLY A 54 -0.74 -4.85 -10.83
C GLY A 54 -1.35 -4.91 -9.42
N MET A 55 -1.47 -6.10 -8.82
CA MET A 55 -1.84 -6.28 -7.40
C MET A 55 -0.62 -6.69 -6.58
N SER A 56 -0.61 -6.30 -5.30
CA SER A 56 0.37 -6.77 -4.32
C SER A 56 0.21 -8.28 -4.11
N PHE A 57 1.22 -8.92 -3.53
CA PHE A 57 1.13 -10.35 -3.20
C PHE A 57 -0.12 -10.60 -2.34
N PRO A 58 -0.80 -11.74 -2.50
CA PRO A 58 -2.08 -11.99 -1.83
C PRO A 58 -2.11 -11.67 -0.33
N THR A 59 -1.05 -12.04 0.40
CA THR A 59 -0.93 -11.72 1.84
C THR A 59 -0.81 -10.22 2.09
N ALA A 60 0.04 -9.53 1.31
CA ALA A 60 0.22 -8.08 1.41
C ALA A 60 -1.06 -7.34 1.01
N HIS A 61 -1.76 -7.80 -0.04
CA HIS A 61 -3.04 -7.25 -0.46
C HIS A 61 -4.08 -7.28 0.67
N VAL A 62 -4.18 -8.40 1.40
CA VAL A 62 -5.07 -8.51 2.56
C VAL A 62 -4.66 -7.54 3.67
N GLU A 63 -3.37 -7.46 4.00
CA GLU A 63 -2.83 -6.56 5.03
C GLU A 63 -3.08 -5.08 4.70
N GLU A 64 -2.78 -4.67 3.46
CA GLU A 64 -2.97 -3.31 2.94
C GLU A 64 -4.45 -2.93 2.89
N SER A 65 -5.31 -3.84 2.41
CA SER A 65 -6.75 -3.59 2.29
C SER A 65 -7.43 -3.44 3.65
N TRP A 66 -6.93 -4.13 4.69
CA TRP A 66 -7.52 -4.05 6.04
C TRP A 66 -7.31 -2.68 6.71
N GLN A 67 -6.27 -1.91 6.35
CA GLN A 67 -5.90 -0.68 7.08
C GLN A 67 -7.03 0.37 7.13
N MET A 68 -7.79 0.51 6.04
CA MET A 68 -8.91 1.45 6.01
C MET A 68 -10.08 0.98 6.87
N ALA A 69 -10.40 -0.32 6.83
CA ALA A 69 -11.38 -0.92 7.73
C ALA A 69 -10.95 -0.77 9.21
N GLU A 70 -9.65 -0.93 9.49
CA GLU A 70 -9.09 -0.83 10.85
C GLU A 70 -9.32 0.54 11.46
N PHE A 71 -9.18 1.61 10.68
CA PHE A 71 -9.44 2.97 11.17
C PHE A 71 -10.87 3.13 11.69
N TYR A 72 -11.88 2.68 10.93
CA TYR A 72 -13.27 2.76 11.36
C TYR A 72 -13.60 1.74 12.45
N ASN A 73 -12.97 0.57 12.43
CA ASN A 73 -13.15 -0.46 13.44
C ASN A 73 -12.62 0.01 14.82
N ASN A 74 -11.49 0.73 14.82
CA ASN A 74 -10.94 1.36 16.02
C ASN A 74 -11.88 2.45 16.57
N LYS A 75 -12.63 3.16 15.72
CA LYS A 75 -13.65 4.11 16.19
C LYS A 75 -14.78 3.40 16.92
N VAL A 76 -15.22 2.23 16.45
CA VAL A 76 -16.19 1.40 17.19
C VAL A 76 -15.64 1.02 18.56
N LEU A 77 -14.39 0.53 18.63
CA LEU A 77 -13.76 0.18 19.91
C LEU A 77 -13.68 1.38 20.86
N VAL A 78 -13.29 2.56 20.38
CA VAL A 78 -13.19 3.78 21.19
C VAL A 78 -14.57 4.24 21.67
N GLU A 79 -15.57 4.20 20.80
CA GLU A 79 -16.92 4.67 21.10
C GLU A 79 -17.64 3.77 22.12
N TYR A 80 -17.45 2.45 22.03
CA TYR A 80 -18.23 1.47 22.77
C TYR A 80 -17.48 0.77 23.92
N ARG A 81 -16.16 0.96 24.08
CA ARG A 81 -15.34 0.31 25.14
C ARG A 81 -15.91 0.34 26.55
N ASN A 82 -16.68 1.38 26.89
CA ASN A 82 -17.28 1.57 28.21
C ASN A 82 -18.82 1.69 28.16
N LYS A 83 -19.44 1.42 27.00
CA LYS A 83 -20.89 1.58 26.79
C LYS A 83 -21.58 0.24 26.61
N ASP A 84 -21.05 -0.58 25.71
CA ASP A 84 -21.69 -1.82 25.29
C ASP A 84 -20.63 -2.83 24.83
N PRO A 85 -20.50 -3.99 25.51
CA PRO A 85 -19.53 -5.01 25.15
C PRO A 85 -19.83 -5.67 23.80
N ASP A 86 -21.08 -5.73 23.34
CA ASP A 86 -21.45 -6.46 22.11
C ASP A 86 -20.79 -5.81 20.88
N HIS A 87 -20.76 -4.48 20.83
CA HIS A 87 -20.07 -3.73 19.78
C HIS A 87 -18.55 -3.92 19.80
N VAL A 88 -17.97 -4.07 21.00
CA VAL A 88 -16.54 -4.33 21.18
C VAL A 88 -16.19 -5.74 20.72
N GLU A 89 -17.01 -6.73 21.08
CA GLU A 89 -16.85 -8.11 20.64
C GLU A 89 -17.00 -8.23 19.12
N TRP A 90 -17.98 -7.55 18.54
CA TRP A 90 -18.16 -7.47 17.08
C TRP A 90 -16.91 -6.90 16.38
N ALA A 91 -16.37 -5.78 16.86
CA ALA A 91 -15.21 -5.14 16.25
C ALA A 91 -13.94 -6.00 16.34
N LYS A 92 -13.78 -6.73 17.45
CA LYS A 92 -12.69 -7.70 17.61
C LYS A 92 -12.86 -8.89 16.68
N ALA A 93 -14.06 -9.46 16.59
CA ALA A 93 -14.35 -10.58 15.71
C ALA A 93 -14.13 -10.22 14.23
N LEU A 94 -14.53 -9.03 13.81
CA LEU A 94 -14.27 -8.54 12.45
C LEU A 94 -12.77 -8.41 12.18
N LYS A 95 -12.00 -7.86 13.14
CA LYS A 95 -10.54 -7.79 13.03
C LYS A 95 -9.92 -9.18 12.93
N ASP A 96 -10.26 -10.09 13.84
CA ASP A 96 -9.71 -11.44 13.88
C ASP A 96 -10.00 -12.24 12.60
N LEU A 97 -11.15 -11.99 11.96
CA LEU A 97 -11.51 -12.59 10.68
C LEU A 97 -10.48 -12.27 9.58
N TYR A 98 -10.00 -11.03 9.50
CA TYR A 98 -9.01 -10.62 8.50
C TYR A 98 -7.57 -10.82 8.99
N MET A 99 -7.33 -10.43 10.25
CA MET A 99 -6.03 -10.36 10.91
C MET A 99 -6.11 -11.02 12.30
N PRO A 100 -5.62 -12.26 12.49
CA PRO A 100 -4.80 -13.03 11.54
C PRO A 100 -5.58 -13.90 10.54
N GLY A 101 -6.89 -14.09 10.67
CA GLY A 101 -7.65 -15.16 9.99
C GLY A 101 -7.38 -15.32 8.48
N LEU A 102 -7.87 -14.38 7.68
CA LEU A 102 -7.70 -14.41 6.22
C LEU A 102 -6.22 -14.29 5.82
N ARG A 103 -5.49 -13.39 6.46
CA ARG A 103 -4.07 -13.15 6.17
C ARG A 103 -3.24 -14.43 6.30
N ASP A 104 -3.38 -15.14 7.41
CA ASP A 104 -2.61 -16.36 7.68
C ASP A 104 -3.07 -17.52 6.81
N TYR A 105 -4.37 -17.62 6.51
CA TYR A 105 -4.88 -18.58 5.54
C TYR A 105 -4.23 -18.37 4.17
N VAL A 106 -4.25 -17.14 3.66
CA VAL A 106 -3.66 -16.79 2.36
C VAL A 106 -2.16 -17.02 2.36
N LYS A 107 -1.46 -16.60 3.43
CA LYS A 107 -0.01 -16.80 3.56
C LYS A 107 0.36 -18.29 3.55
N LYS A 108 -0.42 -19.13 4.21
CA LYS A 108 -0.15 -20.56 4.35
C LYS A 108 -0.49 -21.34 3.08
N HIS A 109 -1.60 -21.00 2.42
CA HIS A 109 -2.14 -21.82 1.33
C HIS A 109 -1.92 -21.23 -0.06
N TYR A 110 -1.84 -19.90 -0.18
CA TYR A 110 -1.75 -19.18 -1.46
C TYR A 110 -0.70 -18.04 -1.43
N PRO A 111 0.54 -18.27 -0.96
CA PRO A 111 1.55 -17.21 -0.85
C PRO A 111 1.91 -16.57 -2.20
N LEU A 112 1.72 -17.30 -3.30
CA LEU A 112 1.94 -16.85 -4.68
C LEU A 112 0.62 -16.74 -5.47
N GLY A 113 -0.51 -16.73 -4.77
CA GLY A 113 -1.84 -16.65 -5.35
C GLY A 113 -2.45 -18.00 -5.72
N PRO A 114 -3.73 -17.98 -6.13
CA PRO A 114 -4.41 -19.17 -6.61
C PRO A 114 -3.82 -19.67 -7.92
N VAL A 115 -3.73 -20.99 -8.05
CA VAL A 115 -3.35 -21.65 -9.30
C VAL A 115 -4.62 -21.97 -10.08
N TRP A 116 -4.79 -21.33 -11.24
CA TRP A 116 -5.92 -21.56 -12.12
C TRP A 116 -5.60 -22.68 -13.12
N GLY A 117 -6.58 -23.56 -13.39
CA GLY A 117 -6.44 -24.61 -14.39
C GLY A 117 -6.36 -24.08 -15.83
N PRO A 118 -6.01 -24.92 -16.81
CA PRO A 118 -5.97 -24.52 -18.22
C PRO A 118 -7.33 -24.02 -18.69
N ALA A 119 -7.32 -22.99 -19.56
CA ALA A 119 -8.54 -22.47 -20.16
C ALA A 119 -9.24 -23.60 -20.96
N GLY A 120 -10.46 -23.96 -20.56
CA GLY A 120 -11.22 -25.07 -21.16
C GLY A 120 -11.11 -26.41 -20.41
N GLY A 121 -10.42 -26.47 -19.27
CA GLY A 121 -10.48 -27.63 -18.36
C GLY A 121 -11.90 -27.83 -17.81
N ALA A 122 -12.29 -29.09 -17.57
CA ALA A 122 -13.61 -29.43 -17.04
C ALA A 122 -13.93 -28.60 -15.80
N VAL A 123 -15.10 -27.97 -15.80
CA VAL A 123 -15.63 -27.20 -14.67
C VAL A 123 -15.72 -28.16 -13.49
N VAL A 124 -14.94 -27.91 -12.43
CA VAL A 124 -15.16 -28.63 -11.17
C VAL A 124 -16.56 -28.26 -10.72
N SER A 125 -17.46 -29.25 -10.75
CA SER A 125 -18.86 -29.11 -10.43
C SER A 125 -19.03 -28.27 -9.17
N GLN A 126 -19.75 -27.14 -9.26
CA GLN A 126 -20.22 -26.45 -8.07
C GLN A 126 -20.90 -27.48 -7.16
N PRO A 127 -20.62 -27.51 -5.84
CA PRO A 127 -21.48 -28.22 -4.91
C PRO A 127 -22.89 -27.69 -5.12
N LYS A 128 -23.79 -28.57 -5.57
CA LYS A 128 -25.19 -28.26 -5.83
C LYS A 128 -25.75 -27.63 -4.56
N ALA A 129 -26.24 -26.39 -4.64
CA ALA A 129 -26.90 -25.73 -3.52
C ALA A 129 -28.01 -26.66 -3.01
N ALA A 130 -27.85 -27.14 -1.78
CA ALA A 130 -28.90 -27.92 -1.13
C ALA A 130 -30.14 -27.02 -1.00
N ALA A 131 -31.27 -27.51 -1.52
CA ALA A 131 -32.55 -26.84 -1.43
C ALA A 131 -32.92 -26.53 0.04
N PRO A 132 -33.68 -25.46 0.32
CA PRO A 132 -34.01 -25.09 1.69
C PRO A 132 -34.98 -26.13 2.27
N THR A 133 -34.54 -26.89 3.28
CA THR A 133 -35.43 -27.72 4.10
C THR A 133 -36.10 -26.87 5.19
N PRO A 134 -37.34 -27.20 5.61
CA PRO A 134 -38.14 -26.38 6.51
C PRO A 134 -37.57 -26.28 7.93
N LYS A 135 -37.82 -25.14 8.60
CA LYS A 135 -37.45 -24.86 10.00
C LYS A 135 -37.81 -25.99 10.97
N ALA A 136 -36.82 -26.42 11.76
CA ALA A 136 -36.98 -27.11 13.05
C ALA A 136 -35.71 -26.85 13.93
N PRO A 137 -35.71 -27.11 15.26
CA PRO A 137 -35.46 -26.11 16.30
C PRO A 137 -34.00 -25.95 16.73
N ALA A 138 -33.73 -24.89 17.48
CA ALA A 138 -32.43 -24.50 18.02
C ALA A 138 -31.67 -25.65 18.72
N VAL A 139 -30.44 -25.92 18.25
CA VAL A 139 -29.47 -26.79 18.93
C VAL A 139 -28.22 -25.96 19.25
N LYS A 140 -27.79 -26.09 20.50
CA LYS A 140 -26.69 -25.34 21.13
C LYS A 140 -25.37 -25.47 20.35
N ALA A 141 -24.69 -24.33 20.16
CA ALA A 141 -23.33 -24.29 19.63
C ALA A 141 -22.34 -24.99 20.59
N PRO A 142 -21.30 -25.68 20.09
CA PRO A 142 -20.22 -26.23 20.92
C PRO A 142 -19.35 -25.09 21.49
N PRO A 143 -18.71 -25.30 22.66
CA PRO A 143 -17.97 -24.24 23.35
C PRO A 143 -16.68 -23.88 22.61
N PRO A 144 -16.22 -22.61 22.70
CA PRO A 144 -14.98 -22.16 22.08
C PRO A 144 -13.74 -22.79 22.75
N PRO A 145 -12.65 -23.04 22.00
CA PRO A 145 -11.40 -23.52 22.57
C PRO A 145 -10.74 -22.45 23.45
N ALA A 146 -10.27 -22.86 24.63
CA ALA A 146 -9.63 -21.97 25.60
C ALA A 146 -8.25 -21.46 25.11
N PRO A 147 -7.89 -20.19 25.42
CA PRO A 147 -6.59 -19.62 25.05
C PRO A 147 -5.44 -20.19 25.90
N PRO A 148 -4.22 -20.32 25.34
CA PRO A 148 -3.06 -20.78 26.09
C PRO A 148 -2.59 -19.71 27.09
N ALA A 149 -2.38 -20.12 28.35
CA ALA A 149 -1.87 -19.25 29.41
C ALA A 149 -0.38 -18.91 29.20
N ALA A 150 -0.03 -17.64 29.41
CA ALA A 150 1.34 -17.14 29.47
C ALA A 150 2.01 -17.53 30.81
N PRO A 151 3.30 -17.88 30.84
CA PRO A 151 4.02 -18.06 32.10
C PRO A 151 4.71 -16.76 32.55
N LEU A 152 4.37 -16.29 33.75
CA LEU A 152 5.14 -15.32 34.53
C LEU A 152 6.04 -16.04 35.54
N PHE A 153 7.20 -15.44 35.78
CA PHE A 153 8.36 -15.87 36.56
C PHE A 153 8.12 -16.19 38.04
N SER A 154 8.79 -17.24 38.58
CA SER A 154 9.92 -17.13 39.54
C SER A 154 10.24 -18.45 40.29
N THR A 155 11.56 -18.79 40.35
CA THR A 155 12.38 -19.41 41.44
C THR A 155 11.79 -20.57 42.29
N GLU A 156 12.45 -21.70 42.62
CA GLU A 156 13.87 -22.09 42.69
C GLU A 156 13.96 -23.63 42.94
N LYS A 157 15.08 -24.24 42.50
CA LYS A 157 15.84 -25.39 43.06
C LYS A 157 16.27 -26.43 42.02
N SER A 158 17.58 -26.49 41.83
CA SER A 158 18.35 -27.42 41.00
C SER A 158 18.31 -28.86 41.53
N PRO A 159 18.65 -29.85 40.68
CA PRO A 159 19.97 -30.46 40.83
C PRO A 159 20.78 -30.55 39.53
N LYS A 160 22.07 -30.78 39.73
CA LYS A 160 23.22 -30.63 38.83
C LYS A 160 23.19 -31.60 37.63
N SER A 161 23.56 -31.10 36.45
CA SER A 161 24.32 -31.90 35.48
C SER A 161 25.37 -31.03 34.78
N SER A 162 26.55 -31.60 34.61
CA SER A 162 27.78 -30.99 34.14
C SER A 162 27.95 -31.16 32.63
N LYS A 163 27.95 -30.07 31.86
CA LYS A 163 28.74 -29.89 30.61
C LYS A 163 28.61 -28.44 30.08
N PRO A 164 29.66 -27.85 29.48
CA PRO A 164 29.66 -26.44 29.05
C PRO A 164 28.80 -26.23 27.80
N LYS A 165 28.18 -25.05 27.71
CA LYS A 165 27.41 -24.57 26.54
C LYS A 165 28.37 -24.12 25.44
N GLU A 166 28.42 -24.86 24.33
CA GLU A 166 29.00 -24.37 23.07
C GLU A 166 27.93 -23.59 22.30
N GLY A 167 28.16 -22.29 22.13
CA GLY A 167 27.30 -21.38 21.37
C GLY A 167 27.57 -21.42 19.87
N MET A 168 26.82 -20.60 19.11
CA MET A 168 26.80 -20.53 17.64
C MET A 168 28.15 -20.39 16.91
N SER A 169 29.25 -20.16 17.62
CA SER A 169 30.62 -20.17 17.11
C SER A 169 31.06 -21.55 16.58
N ALA A 170 30.55 -22.65 17.14
CA ALA A 170 30.87 -24.01 16.69
C ALA A 170 30.25 -24.34 15.32
N VAL A 171 29.09 -23.75 15.01
CA VAL A 171 28.38 -23.96 13.73
C VAL A 171 29.12 -23.28 12.57
N PHE A 172 29.74 -22.12 12.84
CA PHE A 172 30.55 -21.41 11.84
C PHE A 172 31.90 -22.09 11.56
N GLN A 173 32.49 -22.78 12.54
CA GLN A 173 33.69 -23.60 12.31
C GLN A 173 33.39 -24.88 11.55
N GLU A 174 32.22 -25.51 11.75
CA GLU A 174 31.86 -26.74 11.02
C GLU A 174 31.52 -26.49 9.54
N ILE A 175 31.08 -25.27 9.20
CA ILE A 175 30.77 -24.85 7.82
C ILE A 175 32.04 -24.56 7.01
N SER A 176 33.13 -24.09 7.63
CA SER A 176 34.36 -23.75 6.90
C SER A 176 35.26 -24.96 6.61
N SER A 177 35.00 -26.12 7.21
CA SER A 177 35.88 -27.29 7.15
C SER A 177 35.36 -28.48 6.32
N LYS A 178 34.20 -28.37 5.65
CA LYS A 178 33.65 -29.44 4.79
C LYS A 178 33.60 -29.00 3.31
N PRO A 179 33.83 -29.89 2.33
CA PRO A 179 33.72 -29.54 0.92
C PRO A 179 32.24 -29.41 0.51
N VAL A 180 31.69 -28.18 0.57
CA VAL A 180 30.26 -27.85 0.32
C VAL A 180 29.85 -27.96 -1.17
N THR A 181 30.68 -28.51 -2.05
CA THR A 181 30.40 -28.56 -3.50
C THR A 181 30.14 -29.96 -4.06
N ALA A 182 30.15 -31.02 -3.24
CA ALA A 182 30.06 -32.41 -3.73
C ALA A 182 28.66 -32.83 -4.21
N GLY A 183 27.61 -32.01 -4.04
CA GLY A 183 26.22 -32.36 -4.39
C GLY A 183 25.50 -31.41 -5.36
N LEU A 184 26.15 -30.34 -5.82
CA LEU A 184 25.54 -29.36 -6.72
C LEU A 184 25.73 -29.78 -8.19
N ARG A 185 24.62 -29.94 -8.92
CA ARG A 185 24.68 -30.15 -10.39
C ARG A 185 25.31 -28.91 -11.03
N LYS A 186 26.37 -29.11 -11.83
CA LYS A 186 26.99 -28.02 -12.59
C LYS A 186 26.02 -27.47 -13.62
N VAL A 187 25.82 -26.16 -13.59
CA VAL A 187 25.04 -25.42 -14.59
C VAL A 187 25.81 -25.43 -15.92
N THR A 188 25.23 -26.07 -16.93
CA THR A 188 25.79 -26.13 -18.29
C THR A 188 25.55 -24.81 -19.04
N ASP A 189 26.35 -24.52 -20.06
CA ASP A 189 26.36 -23.19 -20.70
C ASP A 189 25.03 -22.80 -21.38
N ASP A 190 24.19 -23.77 -21.74
CA ASP A 190 22.83 -23.59 -22.27
C ASP A 190 21.83 -23.08 -21.22
N MET A 191 22.14 -23.25 -19.93
CA MET A 191 21.32 -22.74 -18.82
C MET A 191 21.66 -21.28 -18.44
N LYS A 192 22.70 -20.69 -19.04
CA LYS A 192 23.04 -19.27 -18.84
C LYS A 192 22.13 -18.42 -19.74
N SER A 193 21.48 -17.43 -19.14
CA SER A 193 20.52 -16.53 -19.82
C SER A 193 21.07 -15.86 -21.09
N LYS A 194 22.38 -15.65 -21.18
CA LYS A 194 23.07 -15.08 -22.34
C LYS A 194 23.16 -16.00 -23.57
N ASN A 195 22.90 -17.30 -23.42
CA ASN A 195 23.10 -18.30 -24.48
C ASN A 195 21.76 -18.89 -25.00
N ARG A 196 20.61 -18.32 -24.61
CA ARG A 196 19.29 -18.74 -25.09
C ARG A 196 18.89 -17.95 -26.33
N ALA A 197 19.17 -18.51 -27.51
CA ALA A 197 18.88 -17.88 -28.80
C ALA A 197 17.38 -17.91 -29.21
N ASP A 198 16.52 -18.56 -28.43
CA ASP A 198 15.10 -18.79 -28.77
C ASP A 198 14.12 -17.86 -28.01
N ARG A 199 14.52 -16.61 -27.78
CA ARG A 199 13.59 -15.56 -27.38
C ARG A 199 13.65 -14.43 -28.38
N SER A 200 12.85 -14.57 -29.43
CA SER A 200 12.40 -13.46 -30.27
C SER A 200 11.71 -12.42 -29.37
N GLY A 201 12.37 -11.28 -29.18
CA GLY A 201 11.90 -10.14 -28.41
C GLY A 201 10.88 -9.31 -29.18
N VAL A 202 9.72 -9.91 -29.52
CA VAL A 202 8.56 -9.14 -30.01
C VAL A 202 7.37 -9.49 -29.13
N VAL A 203 7.14 -8.66 -28.12
CA VAL A 203 5.89 -8.68 -27.36
C VAL A 203 4.92 -7.79 -28.11
N SER A 204 3.85 -8.39 -28.65
CA SER A 204 2.71 -7.64 -29.18
C SER A 204 2.02 -6.95 -28.02
N SER A 205 2.13 -5.62 -27.96
CA SER A 205 1.41 -4.78 -27.01
C SER A 205 -0.05 -4.72 -27.42
N THR A 206 -0.93 -5.42 -26.70
CA THR A 206 -2.36 -5.10 -26.71
C THR A 206 -2.53 -3.74 -26.01
N ALA A 207 -3.04 -2.77 -26.76
CA ALA A 207 -3.25 -1.40 -26.30
C ALA A 207 -4.14 -1.35 -25.05
N PRO A 208 -3.81 -0.51 -24.04
CA PRO A 208 -4.73 -0.23 -22.95
C PRO A 208 -5.97 0.50 -23.50
N ALA A 209 -7.13 0.23 -22.90
CA ALA A 209 -8.34 1.00 -23.14
C ALA A 209 -8.08 2.51 -22.98
N PRO A 210 -8.76 3.38 -23.75
CA PRO A 210 -8.49 4.81 -23.73
C PRO A 210 -8.68 5.38 -22.32
N ALA A 211 -7.61 5.94 -21.77
CA ALA A 211 -7.63 6.65 -20.49
C ALA A 211 -8.59 7.84 -20.57
N ALA A 212 -9.48 7.96 -19.58
CA ALA A 212 -10.45 9.04 -19.48
C ALA A 212 -9.73 10.39 -19.27
N ALA A 213 -10.27 11.47 -19.85
CA ALA A 213 -9.76 12.82 -19.60
C ALA A 213 -9.94 13.21 -18.12
N PRO A 214 -9.20 14.22 -17.61
CA PRO A 214 -9.46 14.82 -16.30
C PRO A 214 -10.95 15.14 -16.14
N GLU A 215 -11.57 14.66 -15.06
CA GLU A 215 -13.01 14.85 -14.84
C GLU A 215 -13.25 15.81 -13.68
N LYS A 216 -14.13 16.79 -13.91
CA LYS A 216 -14.60 17.72 -12.90
C LYS A 216 -15.79 17.08 -12.18
N THR A 217 -15.59 16.69 -10.91
CA THR A 217 -16.67 16.08 -10.13
C THR A 217 -17.69 17.13 -9.69
N SER A 218 -18.94 16.70 -9.52
CA SER A 218 -20.10 17.60 -9.49
C SER A 218 -20.08 18.69 -8.41
N ARG A 219 -19.25 18.60 -7.34
CA ARG A 219 -19.21 19.64 -6.27
C ARG A 219 -17.90 19.91 -5.50
N ALA A 220 -16.74 19.28 -5.74
CA ALA A 220 -15.58 19.48 -4.82
C ALA A 220 -14.17 19.59 -5.43
N GLY A 221 -13.96 19.34 -6.71
CA GLY A 221 -12.61 19.43 -7.28
C GLY A 221 -12.39 18.57 -8.52
N TRP A 222 -11.15 18.59 -8.98
CA TRP A 222 -10.65 17.81 -10.10
C TRP A 222 -10.14 16.46 -9.63
N VAL A 223 -10.49 15.42 -10.38
CA VAL A 223 -10.04 14.05 -10.12
C VAL A 223 -9.34 13.53 -11.38
N VAL A 224 -8.08 13.12 -11.23
CA VAL A 224 -7.23 12.60 -12.31
C VAL A 224 -6.73 11.23 -11.92
N GLU A 225 -7.36 10.18 -12.43
CA GLU A 225 -7.08 8.81 -11.99
C GLU A 225 -6.61 7.91 -13.11
N ASN A 226 -5.76 6.94 -12.76
CA ASN A 226 -5.41 5.79 -13.59
C ASN A 226 -4.87 6.15 -14.99
N GLN A 227 -4.24 7.31 -15.11
CA GLN A 227 -3.63 7.75 -16.36
C GLN A 227 -2.34 6.99 -16.61
N VAL A 228 -2.16 6.45 -17.83
CA VAL A 228 -0.95 5.69 -18.20
C VAL A 228 -0.34 6.25 -19.47
N GLY A 229 0.93 6.65 -19.42
CA GLY A 229 1.66 7.15 -20.59
C GLY A 229 1.20 8.52 -21.10
N LYS A 230 0.37 9.26 -20.34
CA LYS A 230 -0.24 10.51 -20.80
C LYS A 230 0.63 11.70 -20.38
N LYS A 231 1.33 12.31 -21.33
CA LYS A 231 2.26 13.43 -21.07
C LYS A 231 1.66 14.82 -21.29
N THR A 232 0.38 14.89 -21.68
CA THR A 232 -0.30 16.12 -22.11
C THR A 232 -1.56 16.42 -21.28
N LEU A 233 -1.66 15.90 -20.06
CA LEU A 233 -2.83 16.18 -19.21
C LEU A 233 -2.73 17.62 -18.72
N ALA A 234 -3.83 18.36 -18.78
CA ALA A 234 -3.90 19.74 -18.33
C ALA A 234 -5.23 20.03 -17.65
N ILE A 235 -5.20 20.86 -16.61
CA ILE A 235 -6.34 21.47 -15.96
C ILE A 235 -6.18 22.99 -16.10
N ASP A 236 -6.94 23.58 -17.02
CA ASP A 236 -6.90 25.02 -17.30
C ASP A 236 -7.95 25.81 -16.50
N ASP A 237 -9.12 25.21 -16.27
CA ASP A 237 -10.22 25.80 -15.49
C ASP A 237 -10.00 25.58 -13.98
N CYS A 238 -9.10 26.38 -13.39
CA CYS A 238 -8.75 26.33 -11.98
C CYS A 238 -9.53 27.35 -11.14
N ASP A 239 -10.04 26.93 -9.99
CA ASP A 239 -10.61 27.80 -8.96
C ASP A 239 -9.89 27.60 -7.63
N SER A 240 -9.53 28.69 -6.96
CA SER A 240 -8.83 28.69 -5.65
C SER A 240 -9.56 27.97 -4.51
N ARG A 241 -10.85 27.66 -4.68
CA ARG A 241 -11.66 26.89 -3.72
C ARG A 241 -11.69 25.40 -4.03
N GLN A 242 -11.25 25.00 -5.21
CA GLN A 242 -11.26 23.61 -5.66
C GLN A 242 -9.98 22.87 -5.29
N SER A 243 -10.10 21.57 -5.12
CA SER A 243 -8.99 20.67 -4.83
C SER A 243 -8.66 19.84 -6.07
N VAL A 244 -7.40 19.39 -6.22
CA VAL A 244 -7.01 18.44 -7.28
C VAL A 244 -6.55 17.16 -6.61
N TYR A 245 -7.20 16.05 -6.93
CA TYR A 245 -6.82 14.72 -6.45
C TYR A 245 -6.32 13.89 -7.63
N VAL A 246 -5.08 13.41 -7.53
CA VAL A 246 -4.44 12.57 -8.54
C VAL A 246 -4.18 11.20 -7.97
N TYR A 247 -4.68 10.14 -8.61
CA TYR A 247 -4.59 8.79 -8.06
C TYR A 247 -4.14 7.75 -9.09
N GLY A 248 -3.16 6.91 -8.73
CA GLY A 248 -2.83 5.72 -9.52
C GLY A 248 -2.25 6.00 -10.91
N CYS A 249 -1.81 7.23 -11.19
CA CYS A 249 -1.25 7.62 -12.48
C CYS A 249 0.17 7.05 -12.65
N LYS A 250 0.47 6.54 -13.84
CA LYS A 250 1.75 5.92 -14.19
C LYS A 250 2.34 6.53 -15.45
N ASP A 251 3.63 6.82 -15.43
CA ASP A 251 4.35 7.34 -16.59
C ASP A 251 3.62 8.52 -17.28
N SER A 252 3.07 9.44 -16.49
CA SER A 252 2.18 10.51 -16.97
C SER A 252 2.62 11.86 -16.44
N VAL A 253 2.18 12.95 -17.08
CA VAL A 253 2.47 14.33 -16.69
C VAL A 253 1.18 15.14 -16.67
N LEU A 254 0.94 15.86 -15.57
CA LEU A 254 -0.20 16.76 -15.39
C LEU A 254 0.27 18.21 -15.24
N GLN A 255 -0.39 19.12 -15.94
CA GLN A 255 -0.23 20.56 -15.78
C GLN A 255 -1.48 21.16 -15.11
N VAL A 256 -1.30 21.90 -14.02
CA VAL A 256 -2.37 22.64 -13.33
C VAL A 256 -2.10 24.13 -13.51
N ASN A 257 -2.74 24.73 -14.51
CA ASN A 257 -2.38 26.03 -15.07
C ASN A 257 -2.97 27.24 -14.31
N GLY A 258 -3.32 27.06 -13.03
CA GLY A 258 -3.91 28.11 -12.21
C GLY A 258 -3.76 27.86 -10.72
N LYS A 259 -4.51 28.64 -9.95
CA LYS A 259 -4.51 28.59 -8.49
C LYS A 259 -5.62 27.68 -8.00
N VAL A 260 -5.26 26.71 -7.15
CA VAL A 260 -6.20 25.77 -6.51
C VAL A 260 -6.00 25.78 -5.00
N ASN A 261 -6.94 25.21 -4.25
CA ASN A 261 -6.84 25.16 -2.79
C ASN A 261 -5.74 24.21 -2.35
N ASN A 262 -5.80 22.95 -2.79
CA ASN A 262 -4.82 21.91 -2.50
C ASN A 262 -4.66 20.97 -3.70
N ILE A 263 -3.53 20.28 -3.73
CA ILE A 263 -3.25 19.20 -4.68
C ILE A 263 -2.74 18.00 -3.88
N THR A 264 -3.31 16.83 -4.11
CA THR A 264 -2.85 15.57 -3.51
C THR A 264 -2.53 14.58 -4.63
N VAL A 265 -1.31 14.04 -4.61
CA VAL A 265 -0.82 13.02 -5.53
C VAL A 265 -0.64 11.72 -4.76
N ASP A 266 -1.46 10.72 -5.06
CA ASP A 266 -1.53 9.45 -4.33
C ASP A 266 -1.30 8.24 -5.24
N LYS A 267 -0.50 7.27 -4.78
CA LYS A 267 -0.19 6.01 -5.50
C LYS A 267 0.27 6.18 -6.95
N CYS A 268 0.95 7.28 -7.26
CA CYS A 268 1.45 7.54 -8.60
C CYS A 268 2.88 6.99 -8.78
N THR A 269 3.23 6.57 -10.00
CA THR A 269 4.57 6.02 -10.31
C THR A 269 5.14 6.64 -11.58
N LYS A 270 6.37 7.16 -11.55
CA LYS A 270 6.95 7.89 -12.70
C LYS A 270 6.04 9.03 -13.17
N PHE A 271 5.57 9.84 -12.22
CA PHE A 271 4.56 10.86 -12.48
C PHE A 271 5.15 12.26 -12.34
N GLY A 272 4.95 13.09 -13.35
CA GLY A 272 5.33 14.49 -13.34
C GLY A 272 4.12 15.38 -13.08
N ILE A 273 4.29 16.44 -12.30
CA ILE A 273 3.26 17.45 -12.14
C ILE A 273 3.87 18.85 -12.09
N VAL A 274 3.31 19.74 -12.91
CA VAL A 274 3.63 21.16 -12.91
C VAL A 274 2.39 21.90 -12.43
N PHE A 275 2.53 22.75 -11.42
CA PHE A 275 1.41 23.55 -10.91
C PHE A 275 1.84 24.98 -10.64
N LYS A 276 0.89 25.90 -10.74
CA LYS A 276 1.15 27.31 -10.49
C LYS A 276 1.09 27.64 -9.00
N ASP A 277 -0.10 27.69 -8.41
CA ASP A 277 -0.28 28.09 -7.02
C ASP A 277 -1.19 27.11 -6.26
N VAL A 278 -0.82 26.81 -5.00
CA VAL A 278 -1.71 26.20 -4.02
C VAL A 278 -1.92 27.13 -2.84
N VAL A 279 -3.17 27.25 -2.38
CA VAL A 279 -3.52 28.11 -1.24
C VAL A 279 -3.11 27.46 0.08
N ALA A 280 -3.35 26.16 0.23
CA ALA A 280 -3.19 25.44 1.48
C ALA A 280 -1.96 24.51 1.46
N ALA A 281 -1.97 23.48 0.62
CA ALA A 281 -0.93 22.47 0.64
C ALA A 281 -0.80 21.71 -0.68
N PHE A 282 0.40 21.21 -0.92
CA PHE A 282 0.70 20.19 -1.91
C PHE A 282 1.13 18.91 -1.21
N GLU A 283 0.47 17.78 -1.48
CA GLU A 283 0.69 16.52 -0.78
C GLU A 283 1.09 15.41 -1.76
N ILE A 284 2.09 14.63 -1.37
CA ILE A 284 2.56 13.45 -2.09
C ILE A 284 2.49 12.27 -1.15
N VAL A 285 1.73 11.25 -1.51
CA VAL A 285 1.46 10.10 -0.64
C VAL A 285 1.62 8.81 -1.44
N ASN A 286 2.29 7.80 -0.88
CA ASN A 286 2.40 6.46 -1.47
C ASN A 286 2.96 6.43 -2.91
N CYS A 287 3.82 7.38 -3.28
CA CYS A 287 4.29 7.53 -4.65
C CYS A 287 5.69 6.91 -4.87
N ASN A 288 6.05 6.68 -6.14
CA ASN A 288 7.39 6.22 -6.51
C ASN A 288 7.91 6.94 -7.77
N GLY A 289 9.04 7.63 -7.66
CA GLY A 289 9.63 8.37 -8.78
C GLY A 289 8.71 9.48 -9.27
N VAL A 290 8.52 10.51 -8.46
CA VAL A 290 7.69 11.68 -8.81
C VAL A 290 8.55 12.92 -9.01
N GLU A 291 8.15 13.72 -9.99
CA GLU A 291 8.76 15.00 -10.30
C GLU A 291 7.70 16.10 -10.15
N VAL A 292 7.98 17.08 -9.29
CA VAL A 292 7.03 18.13 -8.92
C VAL A 292 7.66 19.47 -9.20
N GLN A 293 7.01 20.30 -10.02
CA GLN A 293 7.45 21.66 -10.30
C GLN A 293 6.39 22.67 -9.87
N CYS A 294 6.75 23.48 -8.88
CA CYS A 294 5.98 24.65 -8.47
C CYS A 294 6.44 25.87 -9.27
N GLN A 295 5.53 26.52 -10.00
CA GLN A 295 5.83 27.72 -10.78
C GLN A 295 5.50 29.02 -10.03
N GLY A 296 4.63 28.96 -9.02
CA GLY A 296 4.21 30.07 -8.17
C GLY A 296 4.39 29.73 -6.70
N THR A 297 3.34 29.88 -5.91
CA THR A 297 3.39 29.74 -4.44
C THR A 297 2.90 28.38 -3.95
N SER A 298 3.58 27.84 -2.93
CA SER A 298 3.14 26.67 -2.16
C SER A 298 3.63 26.82 -0.72
N PRO A 299 2.75 27.13 0.25
CA PRO A 299 3.19 27.39 1.62
C PRO A 299 3.56 26.11 2.37
N THR A 300 2.92 24.98 2.06
CA THR A 300 3.15 23.68 2.71
C THR A 300 3.29 22.59 1.67
N ILE A 301 4.33 21.76 1.80
CA ILE A 301 4.56 20.60 0.95
C ILE A 301 4.78 19.39 1.87
N SER A 302 3.95 18.35 1.72
CA SER A 302 4.04 17.14 2.53
C SER A 302 4.37 15.92 1.67
N ILE A 303 5.35 15.13 2.09
CA ILE A 303 5.85 13.95 1.37
C ILE A 303 5.81 12.73 2.29
N ASP A 304 4.78 11.90 2.15
CA ASP A 304 4.56 10.72 3.00
C ASP A 304 4.65 9.41 2.20
N ASN A 305 5.30 8.40 2.78
CA ASN A 305 5.44 7.05 2.22
C ASN A 305 5.85 7.03 0.73
N THR A 306 6.76 7.92 0.33
CA THR A 306 7.12 8.15 -1.06
C THR A 306 8.61 7.91 -1.28
N SER A 307 8.98 7.21 -2.37
CA SER A 307 10.38 6.93 -2.71
C SER A 307 10.75 7.57 -4.04
N GLY A 308 11.79 8.40 -4.07
CA GLY A 308 12.21 9.14 -5.26
C GLY A 308 11.27 10.31 -5.53
N CYS A 309 11.60 11.48 -4.99
CA CYS A 309 10.83 12.71 -5.16
C CYS A 309 11.77 13.86 -5.52
N GLN A 310 11.60 14.41 -6.71
CA GLN A 310 12.33 15.58 -7.19
C GLN A 310 11.40 16.79 -7.12
N LEU A 311 11.70 17.73 -6.23
CA LEU A 311 10.87 18.90 -5.97
C LEU A 311 11.53 20.19 -6.46
N TYR A 312 11.03 20.75 -7.55
CA TYR A 312 11.47 22.03 -8.11
C TYR A 312 10.64 23.17 -7.55
N LEU A 313 11.29 24.04 -6.78
CA LEU A 313 10.67 25.22 -6.18
C LEU A 313 10.77 26.43 -7.11
N SER A 314 9.81 27.34 -7.01
CA SER A 314 9.93 28.67 -7.61
C SER A 314 10.64 29.61 -6.63
N LYS A 315 11.00 30.82 -7.10
CA LYS A 315 11.47 31.90 -6.22
C LYS A 315 10.42 32.29 -5.17
N ASP A 316 9.14 32.13 -5.49
CA ASP A 316 8.01 32.51 -4.64
C ASP A 316 7.62 31.39 -3.66
N SER A 317 8.14 30.16 -3.82
CA SER A 317 7.91 29.03 -2.92
C SER A 317 9.14 28.62 -2.09
N LEU A 318 10.20 29.44 -2.07
CA LEU A 318 11.38 29.20 -1.21
C LEU A 318 11.05 29.21 0.29
N GLY A 319 9.97 29.89 0.69
CA GLY A 319 9.47 29.90 2.07
C GLY A 319 8.58 28.70 2.43
N ALA A 320 8.46 27.70 1.56
CA ALA A 320 7.61 26.53 1.79
C ALA A 320 8.08 25.74 3.02
N SER A 321 7.13 25.35 3.87
CA SER A 321 7.36 24.35 4.91
C SER A 321 7.27 22.96 4.28
N ILE A 322 8.40 22.24 4.24
CA ILE A 322 8.47 20.89 3.67
C ILE A 322 8.51 19.86 4.80
N THR A 323 7.52 18.99 4.87
CA THR A 323 7.47 17.87 5.83
C THR A 323 7.64 16.54 5.11
N SER A 324 8.39 15.62 5.71
CA SER A 324 8.55 14.26 5.18
C SER A 324 8.33 13.21 6.26
N ALA A 325 7.72 12.08 5.87
CA ALA A 325 7.52 10.93 6.73
C ALA A 325 7.62 9.64 5.91
N LYS A 326 8.38 8.65 6.41
CA LYS A 326 8.53 7.32 5.76
C LYS A 326 8.89 7.41 4.27
N SER A 327 9.62 8.45 3.88
CA SER A 327 9.97 8.75 2.50
C SER A 327 11.48 8.72 2.32
N SER A 328 11.92 8.48 1.09
CA SER A 328 13.34 8.38 0.74
C SER A 328 13.65 9.02 -0.62
N GLU A 329 14.91 9.36 -0.84
CA GLU A 329 15.40 9.95 -2.10
C GLU A 329 14.63 11.25 -2.46
N ILE A 330 14.43 12.12 -1.46
CA ILE A 330 13.82 13.44 -1.65
C ILE A 330 14.92 14.45 -1.93
N ASN A 331 14.86 15.09 -3.10
CA ASN A 331 15.76 16.17 -3.47
C ASN A 331 14.94 17.42 -3.80
N VAL A 332 15.39 18.56 -3.27
CA VAL A 332 14.77 19.87 -3.47
C VAL A 332 15.68 20.69 -4.38
N MET A 333 15.16 21.10 -5.52
CA MET A 333 15.84 21.89 -6.53
C MET A 333 15.50 23.37 -6.31
N VAL A 334 16.52 24.16 -5.98
CA VAL A 334 16.42 25.60 -5.72
C VAL A 334 17.03 26.37 -6.89
N PRO A 335 16.34 27.38 -7.48
CA PRO A 335 16.86 28.07 -8.64
C PRO A 335 18.00 29.02 -8.24
N SER A 336 19.15 28.95 -8.92
CA SER A 336 20.37 29.71 -8.58
C SER A 336 20.32 31.23 -8.85
N GLY A 337 19.16 31.77 -9.22
CA GLY A 337 18.99 33.17 -9.65
C GLY A 337 19.24 33.37 -11.14
N GLY A 338 18.44 34.23 -11.80
CA GLY A 338 18.33 34.37 -13.27
C GLY A 338 17.03 33.79 -13.84
N ALA A 339 16.75 34.02 -15.13
CA ALA A 339 15.65 33.39 -15.89
C ALA A 339 16.06 32.02 -16.48
N ASP A 340 17.36 31.80 -16.63
CA ASP A 340 18.01 30.57 -17.12
C ASP A 340 19.00 29.99 -16.09
N GLY A 341 18.76 30.24 -14.79
CA GLY A 341 19.65 29.79 -13.72
C GLY A 341 19.59 28.27 -13.55
N ASP A 342 20.75 27.65 -13.31
CA ASP A 342 20.86 26.24 -12.95
C ASP A 342 20.11 25.94 -11.64
N TRP A 343 19.71 24.68 -11.48
CA TRP A 343 19.13 24.21 -10.23
C TRP A 343 20.22 23.75 -9.27
N VAL A 344 20.17 24.24 -8.05
CA VAL A 344 20.97 23.70 -6.94
C VAL A 344 20.18 22.60 -6.26
N GLU A 345 20.72 21.39 -6.28
CA GLU A 345 20.10 20.21 -5.67
C GLU A 345 20.41 20.13 -4.18
N HIS A 346 19.37 19.99 -3.36
CA HIS A 346 19.46 19.80 -1.93
C HIS A 346 18.76 18.51 -1.51
N ALA A 347 19.54 17.48 -1.17
CA ALA A 347 19.00 16.24 -0.62
C ALA A 347 18.47 16.46 0.80
N LEU A 348 17.22 16.06 1.06
CA LEU A 348 16.65 16.14 2.41
C LEU A 348 17.10 14.94 3.27
N PRO A 349 17.42 15.15 4.56
CA PRO A 349 17.76 14.06 5.45
C PRO A 349 16.62 13.06 5.61
N GLN A 350 16.93 11.77 5.45
CA GLN A 350 15.99 10.67 5.63
C GLN A 350 16.33 9.78 6.84
N GLN A 351 17.49 10.01 7.47
CA GLN A 351 17.94 9.28 8.65
C GLN A 351 18.19 10.26 9.80
N TYR A 352 17.79 9.86 11.01
CA TYR A 352 17.87 10.69 12.21
C TYR A 352 18.58 9.93 13.34
N ILE A 353 19.37 10.64 14.13
CA ILE A 353 19.97 10.14 15.36
C ILE A 353 19.11 10.61 16.52
N HIS A 354 18.75 9.67 17.40
CA HIS A 354 18.03 9.94 18.63
C HIS A 354 18.96 9.67 19.81
N SER A 355 19.27 10.70 20.60
CA SER A 355 20.16 10.60 21.76
C SER A 355 19.42 10.98 23.04
N PHE A 356 19.54 10.17 24.08
CA PHE A 356 18.98 10.48 25.40
C PHE A 356 19.99 11.33 26.20
N LYS A 357 19.64 12.57 26.52
CA LYS A 357 20.47 13.52 27.27
C LYS A 357 19.58 14.37 28.19
N ASP A 358 20.06 14.67 29.39
CA ASP A 358 19.36 15.53 30.36
C ASP A 358 17.90 15.13 30.63
N GLY A 359 17.62 13.82 30.65
CA GLY A 359 16.28 13.27 30.91
C GLY A 359 15.33 13.31 29.71
N GLN A 360 15.77 13.72 28.52
CA GLN A 360 14.93 13.79 27.32
C GLN A 360 15.65 13.25 26.07
N PHE A 361 14.88 12.84 25.06
CA PHE A 361 15.44 12.50 23.75
C PHE A 361 15.63 13.77 22.92
N THR A 362 16.81 13.92 22.32
CA THR A 362 17.09 14.92 21.28
C THR A 362 17.27 14.20 19.95
N THR A 363 16.63 14.73 18.90
CA THR A 363 16.68 14.18 17.54
C THR A 363 17.42 15.16 16.62
N SER A 364 18.37 14.66 15.84
CA SER A 364 19.06 15.44 14.80
C SER A 364 19.16 14.64 13.50
N PRO A 365 19.07 15.28 12.32
CA PRO A 365 19.33 14.60 11.06
C PRO A 365 20.79 14.09 11.02
N VAL A 366 21.00 12.94 10.38
CA VAL A 366 22.35 12.46 10.10
C VAL A 366 22.94 13.27 8.96
N SER A 367 24.09 13.92 9.19
CA SER A 367 24.94 14.43 8.11
C SER A 367 26.00 13.38 7.77
N HIS A 368 26.03 12.92 6.52
CA HIS A 368 27.17 12.19 6.00
C HIS A 368 28.08 13.23 5.34
N SER A 369 29.36 13.25 5.71
CA SER A 369 30.36 14.11 5.07
C SER A 369 30.62 13.59 3.65
N GLY A 370 29.78 14.01 2.70
CA GLY A 370 29.85 13.57 1.31
C GLY A 370 28.87 14.27 0.35
N ALA A 371 28.28 15.41 0.74
CA ALA A 371 27.51 16.27 -0.14
C ALA A 371 28.21 17.61 -0.29
#